data_AF-A0A7Y4TR33-F1
#
_entry.id   AF-A0A7Y4TR33-F1
#
_cell.length_a   1.000
_cell.length_b   1.000
_cell.length_c   1.000
_cell.angle_alpha   90.00
_cell.angle_beta   90.00
_cell.angle_gamma   90.00
#
_symmetry.space_group_name_H-M   'P 1'
#
loop_
_entity.id
_entity.type
_entity.pdbx_description
1 polymer ?
#
loop_
_entity_poly.entity_id
_entity_poly.type
_entity_poly.pdbx_seq_one_letter_code
_entity_poly.pdbx_strand_id
1 'polypeptide(L)' 'VNTSFGGDSPSDEKSWQLQPADIAGVVLDLLRMDARALPSKVEIRPSKPPTK' A
#
# COMPACT_ATOMS: atom_id res chain seq x y z
N VAL A 1 2.78 -2.17 -6.70
CA VAL A 1 2.73 -0.82 -6.10
C VAL A 1 3.27 0.11 -7.15
N ASN A 2 2.53 1.16 -7.50
CA ASN A 2 2.89 2.06 -8.58
C ASN A 2 4.01 3.00 -8.13
N THR A 3 5.27 2.62 -8.38
CA THR A 3 6.45 3.33 -7.90
C THR A 3 7.49 3.42 -9.01
N SER A 4 8.51 4.26 -8.82
CA SER A 4 9.66 4.31 -9.74
C SER A 4 10.75 3.26 -9.45
N PHE A 5 10.50 2.33 -8.52
CA PHE A 5 11.48 1.32 -8.12
C PHE A 5 11.60 0.21 -9.19
N GLY A 6 12.81 -0.37 -9.34
CA GLY A 6 13.05 -1.49 -10.25
C GLY A 6 12.92 -1.15 -11.74
N GLY A 7 13.05 0.13 -12.13
CA GLY A 7 12.89 0.59 -13.51
C GLY A 7 11.43 0.74 -13.95
N ASP A 8 10.48 0.68 -13.02
CA ASP A 8 9.09 1.03 -13.29
C ASP A 8 8.89 2.57 -13.27
N SER A 9 7.77 3.06 -13.78
CA SER A 9 7.38 4.47 -13.74
C SER A 9 5.88 4.61 -13.48
N PRO A 10 5.46 5.51 -12.58
CA PRO A 10 4.05 5.74 -12.32
C PRO A 10 3.28 6.14 -13.58
N SER A 11 2.12 5.53 -13.79
CA SER A 11 1.20 5.90 -14.86
C SER A 11 -0.27 5.79 -14.44
N ASP A 12 -1.14 6.48 -15.17
CA ASP A 12 -2.60 6.45 -14.95
C ASP A 12 -3.20 5.06 -15.20
N GLU A 13 -2.63 4.30 -16.15
CA GLU A 13 -3.01 2.91 -16.42
C GLU A 13 -2.76 1.98 -15.22
N LYS A 14 -1.82 2.36 -14.35
CA LYS A 14 -1.46 1.62 -13.11
C LYS A 14 -2.08 2.23 -11.86
N SER A 15 -3.00 3.19 -12.00
CA SER A 15 -3.72 3.83 -10.88
C SER A 15 -4.49 2.86 -9.98
N TRP A 16 -4.87 1.69 -10.52
CA TRP A 16 -5.52 0.62 -9.76
C TRP A 16 -4.58 -0.05 -8.75
N GLN A 17 -3.26 0.06 -8.90
CA GLN A 17 -2.32 -0.51 -7.94
C GLN A 17 -2.28 0.32 -6.65
N LEU A 18 -1.80 -0.28 -5.56
CA LEU A 18 -1.42 0.48 -4.37
C LEU A 18 -0.36 1.53 -4.74
N GLN A 19 -0.49 2.71 -4.17
CA GLN A 19 0.47 3.80 -4.29
C GLN A 19 1.40 3.82 -3.06
N PRO A 20 2.59 4.45 -3.14
CA PRO A 20 3.47 4.63 -1.98
C PRO A 20 2.76 5.26 -0.78
N ALA A 21 1.85 6.20 -1.03
CA ALA A 21 1.07 6.87 0.02
C ALA A 21 0.17 5.91 0.80
N ASP A 22 -0.39 4.88 0.15
CA ASP A 22 -1.22 3.87 0.81
C ASP A 22 -0.38 3.04 1.80
N ILE A 23 0.85 2.68 1.39
CA ILE A 23 1.80 1.97 2.26
C ILE A 23 2.21 2.86 3.44
N ALA A 24 2.52 4.13 3.18
CA ALA A 24 2.90 5.08 4.21
C ALA A 24 1.78 5.28 5.25
N GLY A 25 0.52 5.34 4.80
CA GLY A 25 -0.65 5.38 5.67
C GLY A 25 -0.69 4.20 6.64
N VAL A 26 -0.54 2.97 6.11
CA VAL A 26 -0.50 1.77 6.95
C VAL A 26 0.65 1.82 7.97
N VAL A 27 1.85 2.22 7.55
CA VAL A 27 2.99 2.36 8.48
C VAL A 27 2.69 3.36 9.59
N LEU A 28 2.09 4.51 9.26
CA LEU A 28 1.70 5.51 10.26
C LEU A 28 0.64 4.98 11.23
N ASP A 29 -0.34 4.24 10.72
CA ASP A 29 -1.37 3.62 11.55
C ASP A 29 -0.74 2.61 12.51
N LEU A 30 0.18 1.77 12.03
CA LEU A 30 0.93 0.83 12.85
C LEU A 30 1.69 1.51 14.00
N LEU A 31 2.36 2.63 13.71
CA LEU A 31 3.08 3.41 14.72
C LEU A 31 2.15 4.08 15.76
N ARG A 32 0.88 4.26 15.42
CA ARG A 32 -0.13 4.90 16.29
C ARG A 32 -1.00 3.90 17.06
N MET A 33 -0.83 2.60 16.85
CA MET A 33 -1.61 1.56 17.56
C MET A 33 -1.30 1.54 19.07
N ASP A 34 -2.26 1.07 19.87
CA ASP A 34 -2.05 0.84 21.31
C ASP A 34 -0.91 -0.18 21.51
N ALA A 35 0.04 0.14 22.39
CA ALA A 35 1.24 -0.67 22.61
C ALA A 35 0.95 -2.11 23.11
N ARG A 36 -0.26 -2.38 23.63
CA ARG A 36 -0.69 -3.71 24.07
C ARG A 36 -1.27 -4.56 22.94
N ALA A 37 -1.50 -3.98 21.77
CA ALA A 37 -2.12 -4.64 20.62
C ALA A 37 -1.29 -4.41 19.36
N LEU A 38 -0.13 -5.06 19.29
CA LEU A 38 0.76 -4.98 18.13
C LEU A 38 0.38 -6.02 17.08
N PRO A 39 0.18 -5.61 15.81
CA PRO A 39 -0.04 -6.55 14.72
C PRO A 39 1.29 -7.19 14.32
N SER A 40 1.27 -8.49 14.10
CA SER A 40 2.44 -9.27 13.66
C SER A 40 2.56 -9.35 12.14
N LYS A 41 1.47 -9.15 11.41
CA LYS A 41 1.43 -9.17 9.93
C LYS A 41 0.29 -8.29 9.43
N VAL A 42 0.57 -7.50 8.39
CA VAL A 42 -0.43 -6.71 7.67
C VAL A 42 -0.36 -7.05 6.19
N GLU A 43 -1.51 -7.36 5.60
CA GLU A 43 -1.68 -7.57 4.18
C GLU A 43 -2.69 -6.54 3.65
N ILE A 44 -2.32 -5.85 2.58
CA ILE A 44 -3.17 -4.86 1.92
C ILE A 44 -3.25 -5.13 0.43
N ARG A 45 -4.40 -4.78 -0.14
CA ARG A 45 -4.72 -4.99 -1.55
C ARG A 45 -5.53 -3.81 -2.09
N PRO A 46 -5.44 -3.51 -3.39
CA PRO A 46 -6.36 -2.58 -4.02
C PRO A 46 -7.81 -3.03 -3.85
N SER A 47 -8.72 -2.06 -3.68
CA SER A 47 -10.16 -2.33 -3.53
C SER A 47 -10.83 -2.73 -4.84
N LYS A 48 -10.31 -2.26 -5.97
CA LYS A 48 -10.81 -2.51 -7.32
C LYS A 48 -9.67 -2.90 -8.26
N PRO A 49 -9.10 -4.11 -8.14
CA PRO A 49 -8.17 -4.61 -9.14
C PRO A 49 -8.90 -4.81 -10.48
N PRO A 50 -8.21 -4.66 -11.62
CA PRO A 50 -8.81 -4.90 -12.92
C PRO A 50 -9.25 -6.37 -13.01
N THR A 51 -10.52 -6.57 -13.35
CA THR A 51 -11.06 -7.90 -13.70
C THR A 51 -10.38 -8.38 -14.99
N LYS A 52 -9.98 -9.65 -15.00
CA LYS A 52 -9.37 -10.30 -16.16
C LYS A 52 -10.38 -10.50 -17.28
#